data_AF-K7LD43-F1
#
_entry.id   AF-K7LD43-F1
#
_cell.length_a   1.000
_cell.length_b   1.000
_cell.length_c   1.000
_cell.angle_alpha   90.00
_cell.angle_beta   90.00
_cell.angle_gamma   90.00
#
_symmetry.space_group_name_H-M   'P 1'
#
loop_
_entity.id
_entity.type
_entity.pdbx_description
1 polymer ?
#
loop_
_entity_poly.entity_id
_entity_poly.type
_entity_poly.pdbx_seq_one_letter_code
_entity_poly.pdbx_strand_id
1 'polypeptide(L)'
;MASLSLSLSTPTTATSLSFTSSCIFFSSHQFHTHNNSPRHNKKMSSNKCRGTDLQNKHRGTASTLTRSEVRGGGRKPFPQKKTGRAYRGSNRTPLRPGGGVTFGPKPCDWSIKINRKEKRLAISTAVASAAASAVVVEDFVAEFAEKPKTKEFIAAMKLLQEREY
;
A
#
# COMPACT_ATOMS: atom_id res chain seq x y z
N MET A 1 40.81 -31.18 -2.94
CA MET A 1 40.97 -31.10 -1.47
C MET A 1 41.37 -29.67 -1.11
N ALA A 2 40.43 -28.88 -0.59
CA ALA A 2 40.71 -27.61 0.12
C ALA A 2 39.38 -27.10 0.69
N SER A 3 39.13 -27.38 1.97
CA SER A 3 38.01 -26.89 2.75
C SER A 3 38.43 -25.60 3.47
N LEU A 4 37.65 -24.53 3.34
CA LEU A 4 37.81 -23.29 4.11
C LEU A 4 36.61 -23.12 5.03
N SER A 5 36.87 -23.29 6.32
CA SER A 5 35.96 -23.09 7.45
C SER A 5 35.99 -21.62 7.90
N LEU A 6 34.80 -21.04 8.14
CA LEU A 6 34.63 -19.72 8.74
C LEU A 6 34.23 -19.89 10.21
N SER A 7 35.10 -19.47 11.12
CA SER A 7 34.83 -19.39 12.57
C SER A 7 34.31 -17.99 12.92
N LEU A 8 33.09 -17.92 13.47
CA LEU A 8 32.59 -16.72 14.15
C LEU A 8 32.83 -16.87 15.65
N SER A 9 33.66 -16.00 16.20
CA SER A 9 33.81 -15.79 17.64
C SER A 9 32.70 -14.86 18.16
N THR A 10 32.04 -15.27 19.24
CA THR A 10 31.15 -14.42 20.04
C THR A 10 31.92 -13.86 21.24
N PRO A 11 31.55 -12.69 21.77
CA PRO A 11 31.80 -12.37 23.16
C PRO A 11 30.51 -12.35 23.97
N THR A 12 30.55 -13.21 24.97
CA THR A 12 29.79 -13.27 26.21
C THR A 12 29.81 -11.95 26.99
N THR A 13 28.68 -11.60 27.60
CA THR A 13 28.69 -10.93 28.91
C THR A 13 27.40 -11.26 29.65
N ALA A 14 27.51 -12.22 30.57
CA ALA A 14 26.51 -12.51 31.58
C ALA A 14 26.70 -11.53 32.73
N THR A 15 25.62 -10.88 33.16
CA THR A 15 25.53 -10.27 34.49
C THR A 15 24.47 -11.05 35.25
N SER A 16 24.94 -11.78 36.27
CA SER A 16 24.15 -12.42 37.31
C SER A 16 23.34 -11.36 38.07
N LEU A 17 22.18 -11.75 38.62
CA LEU A 17 21.70 -11.33 39.93
C LEU A 17 20.44 -12.16 40.30
N SER A 18 20.70 -13.14 41.16
CA SER A 18 19.88 -13.66 42.27
C SER A 18 18.34 -13.71 42.17
N PHE A 19 17.87 -14.94 42.29
CA PHE A 19 16.53 -15.44 42.63
C PHE A 19 16.01 -14.83 43.96
N THR A 20 14.90 -14.09 43.91
CA THR A 20 13.93 -14.06 45.02
C THR A 20 12.52 -14.12 44.46
N SER A 21 11.74 -15.00 45.07
CA SER A 21 10.38 -15.38 44.75
C SER A 21 9.40 -14.21 44.95
N SER A 22 8.71 -13.77 43.89
CA SER A 22 7.31 -13.28 43.91
C SER A 22 6.90 -12.72 42.55
N CYS A 23 5.85 -13.33 41.98
CA CYS A 23 4.89 -12.73 41.04
C CYS A 23 5.46 -11.97 39.82
N ILE A 24 5.72 -12.68 38.71
CA ILE A 24 5.78 -12.05 37.37
C ILE A 24 4.33 -11.82 36.91
N PHE A 25 3.73 -10.70 37.33
CA PHE A 25 2.59 -10.11 36.65
C PHE A 25 3.17 -9.18 35.58
N PHE A 26 2.98 -9.56 34.31
CA PHE A 26 3.52 -8.88 33.13
C PHE A 26 2.91 -7.47 33.02
N SER A 27 3.49 -6.50 33.72
CA SER A 27 3.15 -5.09 33.53
C SER A 27 3.68 -4.67 32.17
N SER A 28 2.75 -4.49 31.24
CA SER A 28 3.01 -3.95 29.90
C SER A 28 3.45 -2.49 30.05
N HIS A 29 4.74 -2.28 30.33
CA HIS A 29 5.37 -0.97 30.34
C HIS A 29 6.50 -0.97 29.31
N GLN A 30 6.42 -0.01 28.40
CA GLN A 30 7.49 0.52 27.56
C GLN A 30 7.89 -0.30 26.32
N PHE A 31 7.11 -0.13 25.25
CA PHE A 31 7.69 0.10 23.93
C PHE A 31 7.17 1.44 23.39
N HIS A 32 7.68 2.56 23.91
CA HIS A 32 7.67 3.82 23.15
C HIS A 32 8.88 3.80 22.23
N THR A 33 8.73 3.17 21.06
CA THR A 33 9.76 3.24 20.02
C THR A 33 9.84 4.70 19.55
N HIS A 34 10.99 5.33 19.77
CA HIS A 34 11.22 6.74 19.43
C HIS A 34 11.32 6.90 17.90
N ASN A 35 10.17 6.87 17.22
CA ASN A 35 10.06 6.98 15.76
C ASN A 35 10.30 8.41 15.23
N ASN A 36 10.66 9.36 16.09
CA ASN A 36 10.80 10.78 15.73
C ASN A 36 12.17 11.15 15.13
N SER A 37 12.88 10.22 14.49
CA SER A 37 14.13 10.58 13.80
C SER A 37 13.82 11.36 12.50
N PRO A 38 14.59 12.40 12.13
CA PRO A 38 14.36 13.15 10.88
C PRO A 38 14.34 12.27 9.64
N ARG A 39 15.13 11.18 9.64
CA ARG A 39 15.13 10.17 8.56
C ARG A 39 13.83 9.38 8.51
N HIS A 40 13.29 8.97 9.66
CA HIS A 40 12.02 8.25 9.73
C HIS A 40 10.85 9.12 9.25
N ASN A 41 10.80 10.39 9.67
CA ASN A 41 9.78 11.34 9.21
C ASN A 41 9.80 11.54 7.69
N LYS A 42 10.98 11.67 7.08
CA LYS A 42 11.13 11.75 5.61
C LYS A 42 10.61 10.48 4.93
N LYS A 43 11.03 9.29 5.39
CA LYS A 43 10.56 8.00 4.84
C LYS A 43 9.04 7.83 4.96
N MET A 44 8.47 8.20 6.11
CA MET A 44 7.03 8.18 6.34
C MET A 44 6.29 9.12 5.38
N SER A 45 6.82 10.33 5.16
CA SER A 45 6.23 11.29 4.21
C SER A 45 6.26 10.79 2.76
N SER A 46 7.37 10.17 2.31
CA SER A 46 7.49 9.61 0.97
C SER A 46 6.52 8.44 0.76
N ASN A 47 6.42 7.53 1.73
CA ASN A 47 5.49 6.40 1.68
C ASN A 47 4.03 6.84 1.70
N LYS A 48 3.70 7.84 2.52
CA LYS A 48 2.36 8.43 2.56
C LYS A 48 2.00 9.06 1.22
N CYS A 49 2.87 9.89 0.64
CA CYS A 49 2.65 10.47 -0.68
C CYS A 49 2.43 9.40 -1.76
N ARG A 50 3.25 8.34 -1.77
CA ARG A 50 3.11 7.21 -2.70
C ARG A 50 1.77 6.49 -2.53
N GLY A 51 1.37 6.18 -1.29
CA GLY A 51 0.09 5.53 -1.00
C GLY A 51 -1.10 6.38 -1.46
N THR A 52 -1.07 7.69 -1.17
CA THR A 52 -2.12 8.62 -1.61
C THR A 52 -2.17 8.76 -3.13
N ASP A 53 -1.03 8.75 -3.83
CA ASP A 53 -1.02 8.83 -5.30
C ASP A 53 -1.68 7.60 -5.94
N LEU A 54 -1.34 6.40 -5.45
CA LEU A 54 -1.96 5.16 -5.91
C LEU A 54 -3.46 5.10 -5.59
N GLN A 55 -3.85 5.54 -4.40
CA GLN A 55 -5.24 5.60 -3.99
C GLN A 55 -6.05 6.62 -4.81
N ASN A 56 -5.49 7.78 -5.11
CA ASN A 56 -6.15 8.80 -5.93
C ASN A 56 -6.30 8.38 -7.40
N LYS A 57 -5.43 7.50 -7.90
CA LYS A 57 -5.56 6.88 -9.23
C LYS A 57 -6.65 5.80 -9.28
N HIS A 58 -7.08 5.29 -8.13
CA HIS A 58 -8.07 4.22 -8.06
C HIS A 58 -9.45 4.73 -8.48
N ARG A 59 -10.12 3.99 -9.38
CA ARG A 59 -11.49 4.27 -9.81
C ARG A 59 -12.46 3.39 -9.05
N GLY A 60 -13.31 3.98 -8.20
CA GLY A 60 -14.33 3.27 -7.43
C GLY A 60 -15.55 2.90 -8.29
N THR A 61 -15.41 1.95 -9.21
CA THR A 61 -16.48 1.50 -10.12
C THR A 61 -17.29 0.32 -9.61
N ALA A 62 -16.86 -0.32 -8.52
CA ALA A 62 -17.56 -1.45 -7.94
C ALA A 62 -18.94 -1.04 -7.43
N SER A 63 -19.98 -1.77 -7.87
CA SER A 63 -21.37 -1.51 -7.48
C SER A 63 -22.09 -2.82 -7.22
N THR A 64 -22.89 -2.84 -6.16
CA THR A 64 -23.80 -3.94 -5.81
C THR A 64 -25.20 -3.41 -5.59
N LEU A 65 -26.20 -4.28 -5.77
CA LEU A 65 -27.58 -3.91 -5.55
C LEU A 65 -28.00 -4.13 -4.10
N THR A 66 -28.52 -3.09 -3.47
CA THR A 66 -29.14 -3.21 -2.15
C THR A 66 -30.51 -3.90 -2.26
N ARG A 67 -31.07 -4.40 -1.15
CA ARG A 67 -32.39 -5.08 -1.16
C ARG A 67 -33.53 -4.23 -1.72
N SER A 68 -33.40 -2.91 -1.67
CA SER A 68 -34.34 -1.93 -2.25
C SER A 68 -34.23 -1.86 -3.77
N GLU A 69 -33.01 -2.00 -4.30
CA GLU A 69 -32.71 -1.88 -5.74
C GLU A 69 -32.94 -3.17 -6.54
N VAL A 70 -32.71 -4.34 -5.93
CA VAL A 70 -32.95 -5.65 -6.57
C VAL A 70 -34.42 -5.76 -6.99
N ARG A 71 -34.75 -6.31 -8.17
CA ARG A 71 -36.13 -6.52 -8.66
C ARG A 71 -36.91 -7.58 -7.83
N GLY A 72 -38.24 -7.50 -7.75
CA GLY A 72 -39.11 -8.48 -7.05
C GLY A 72 -39.80 -7.94 -5.78
N GLY A 73 -39.87 -8.69 -4.67
CA GLY A 73 -40.22 -8.13 -3.34
C GLY A 73 -41.57 -7.40 -3.20
N GLY A 74 -41.68 -6.48 -2.24
CA GLY A 74 -42.90 -5.72 -1.91
C GLY A 74 -43.95 -6.52 -1.13
N ARG A 75 -44.37 -7.66 -1.66
CA ARG A 75 -45.36 -8.54 -1.02
C ARG A 75 -44.71 -9.45 0.04
N LYS A 76 -45.34 -9.55 1.22
CA LYS A 76 -44.97 -10.54 2.24
C LYS A 76 -45.23 -11.96 1.69
N PRO A 77 -44.26 -12.89 1.70
CA PRO A 77 -44.41 -14.18 1.01
C PRO A 77 -45.44 -15.14 1.65
N PHE A 78 -45.59 -15.08 2.98
CA PHE A 78 -46.54 -15.89 3.75
C PHE A 78 -46.89 -15.17 5.06
N PRO A 79 -48.02 -15.51 5.73
CA PRO A 79 -48.41 -14.92 7.00
C PRO A 79 -47.36 -15.14 8.10
N GLN A 80 -47.39 -14.31 9.15
CA GLN A 80 -46.36 -14.33 10.20
C GLN A 80 -46.33 -15.65 10.99
N LYS A 81 -47.49 -16.28 11.20
CA LYS A 81 -47.65 -17.53 11.98
C LYS A 81 -48.46 -18.55 11.16
N LYS A 82 -48.60 -19.78 11.68
CA LYS A 82 -49.40 -20.87 11.09
C LYS A 82 -48.83 -21.47 9.79
N THR A 83 -47.51 -21.37 9.54
CA THR A 83 -46.86 -21.96 8.34
C THR A 83 -45.82 -23.03 8.67
N GLY A 84 -45.37 -23.15 9.93
CA GLY A 84 -44.27 -24.06 10.31
C GLY A 84 -42.89 -23.72 9.72
N ARG A 85 -42.77 -22.57 9.03
CA ARG A 85 -41.54 -22.09 8.38
C ARG A 85 -40.92 -20.92 9.16
N ALA A 86 -39.62 -20.69 8.99
CA ALA A 86 -38.94 -19.51 9.54
C ALA A 86 -39.58 -18.20 9.06
N TYR A 87 -39.62 -17.17 9.91
CA TYR A 87 -40.20 -15.86 9.59
C TYR A 87 -39.55 -15.22 8.35
N ARG A 88 -40.37 -14.57 7.51
CA ARG A 88 -39.87 -13.86 6.33
C ARG A 88 -40.67 -12.59 6.04
N GLY A 89 -39.95 -11.47 5.97
CA GLY A 89 -40.53 -10.17 5.57
C GLY A 89 -40.53 -9.94 4.06
N SER A 90 -39.55 -10.48 3.33
CA SER A 90 -39.41 -10.24 1.90
C SER A 90 -38.68 -11.39 1.19
N ASN A 91 -38.90 -11.53 -0.11
CA ASN A 91 -38.12 -12.43 -0.97
C ASN A 91 -36.71 -11.91 -1.27
N ARG A 92 -36.50 -10.57 -1.30
CA ARG A 92 -35.21 -9.92 -1.63
C ARG A 92 -34.23 -9.82 -0.44
N THR A 93 -34.43 -10.61 0.61
CA THR A 93 -33.57 -10.57 1.79
C THR A 93 -32.15 -11.02 1.44
N PRO A 94 -31.09 -10.41 2.00
CA PRO A 94 -29.70 -10.85 1.80
C PRO A 94 -29.46 -12.31 2.22
N LEU A 95 -30.33 -12.87 3.08
CA LEU A 95 -30.28 -14.27 3.51
C LEU A 95 -30.71 -15.27 2.42
N ARG A 96 -31.10 -14.82 1.22
CA ARG A 96 -31.44 -15.70 0.10
C ARG A 96 -30.61 -15.41 -1.15
N PRO A 97 -30.32 -16.45 -1.95
CA PRO A 97 -29.74 -16.25 -3.27
C PRO A 97 -30.67 -15.38 -4.12
N GLY A 98 -30.08 -14.44 -4.87
CA GLY A 98 -30.81 -13.42 -5.63
C GLY A 98 -31.40 -12.28 -4.79
N GLY A 99 -31.14 -12.25 -3.48
CA GLY A 99 -31.42 -11.09 -2.63
C GLY A 99 -30.43 -9.94 -2.85
N GLY A 100 -30.67 -8.81 -2.19
CA GLY A 100 -29.71 -7.70 -2.17
C GLY A 100 -28.47 -8.02 -1.32
N VAL A 101 -27.38 -7.33 -1.58
CA VAL A 101 -26.12 -7.47 -0.81
C VAL A 101 -26.13 -6.51 0.38
N THR A 102 -25.86 -7.01 1.58
CA THR A 102 -25.69 -6.17 2.78
C THR A 102 -24.26 -5.62 2.81
N PHE A 103 -24.11 -4.31 2.94
CA PHE A 103 -22.80 -3.62 2.98
C PHE A 103 -21.88 -3.95 1.79
N GLY A 104 -22.46 -4.19 0.61
CA GLY A 104 -21.69 -4.34 -0.61
C GLY A 104 -21.10 -3.00 -1.10
N PRO A 105 -20.09 -3.02 -1.97
CA PRO A 105 -19.48 -1.82 -2.51
C PRO A 105 -20.49 -1.00 -3.30
N LYS A 106 -20.34 0.32 -3.22
CA LYS A 106 -21.03 1.31 -4.02
C LYS A 106 -19.99 2.20 -4.70
N PRO A 107 -20.31 2.76 -5.89
CA PRO A 107 -19.40 3.68 -6.55
C PRO A 107 -19.09 4.86 -5.61
N CYS A 108 -17.81 5.08 -5.34
CA CYS A 108 -17.34 6.14 -4.48
C CYS A 108 -16.05 6.77 -5.03
N ASP A 109 -15.82 8.02 -4.63
CA ASP A 109 -14.55 8.69 -4.87
C ASP A 109 -13.58 8.33 -3.74
N TRP A 110 -12.38 7.85 -4.12
CA TRP A 110 -11.31 7.47 -3.20
C TRP A 110 -10.31 8.59 -2.97
N SER A 111 -10.53 9.78 -3.55
CA SER A 111 -9.59 10.89 -3.50
C SER A 111 -9.31 11.37 -2.06
N ILE A 112 -8.03 11.37 -1.69
CA ILE A 112 -7.52 11.88 -0.41
C ILE A 112 -6.64 13.10 -0.66
N LYS A 113 -6.89 14.18 0.10
CA LYS A 113 -6.08 15.39 0.09
C LYS A 113 -4.72 15.16 0.75
N ILE A 114 -3.66 15.63 0.09
CA ILE A 114 -2.32 15.72 0.66
C ILE A 114 -1.83 17.16 0.73
N ASN A 115 -1.08 17.49 1.79
CA ASN A 115 -0.50 18.81 1.95
C ASN A 115 0.55 19.10 0.88
N ARG A 116 0.51 20.30 0.28
CA ARG A 116 1.45 20.70 -0.79
C ARG A 116 2.92 20.60 -0.37
N LYS A 117 3.23 20.98 0.88
CA LYS A 117 4.60 20.91 1.44
C LYS A 117 5.10 19.48 1.58
N GLU A 118 4.23 18.58 2.03
CA GLU A 118 4.54 17.14 2.18
C GLU A 118 4.79 16.49 0.81
N LYS A 119 3.94 16.78 -0.18
CA LYS A 119 4.12 16.30 -1.56
C LYS A 119 5.46 16.76 -2.17
N ARG A 120 5.80 18.04 -2.00
CA ARG A 120 7.09 18.60 -2.48
C ARG A 120 8.29 17.94 -1.80
N LEU A 121 8.21 17.71 -0.48
CA LEU A 121 9.26 17.02 0.27
C LEU A 121 9.47 15.59 -0.23
N ALA A 122 8.40 14.84 -0.50
CA ALA A 122 8.49 13.48 -1.01
C ALA A 122 9.15 13.42 -2.39
N ILE A 123 8.77 14.32 -3.31
CA ILE A 123 9.38 14.40 -4.65
C ILE A 123 10.86 14.77 -4.54
N SER A 124 11.21 15.79 -3.74
CA SER A 124 12.60 16.19 -3.51
C SER A 124 13.44 15.05 -2.93
N THR A 125 12.87 14.28 -1.99
CA THR A 125 13.54 13.12 -1.39
C THR A 125 13.74 11.98 -2.41
N ALA A 126 12.76 11.75 -3.30
CA ALA A 126 12.87 10.74 -4.35
C ALA A 126 13.95 11.10 -5.37
N VAL A 127 13.98 12.35 -5.84
CA VAL A 127 15.00 12.86 -6.77
C VAL A 127 16.39 12.84 -6.11
N ALA A 128 16.51 13.29 -4.87
CA ALA A 128 17.79 13.24 -4.14
C ALA A 128 18.32 11.81 -3.94
N SER A 129 17.42 10.83 -3.78
CA SER A 129 17.82 9.42 -3.70
C SER A 129 18.24 8.84 -5.05
N ALA A 130 17.66 9.31 -6.16
CA ALA A 130 17.99 8.88 -7.51
C ALA A 130 19.18 9.63 -8.11
N ALA A 131 19.59 10.75 -7.52
CA ALA A 131 20.68 11.59 -8.02
C ALA A 131 22.03 10.86 -8.11
N ALA A 132 22.28 9.84 -7.28
CA ALA A 132 23.50 9.04 -7.33
C ALA A 132 23.61 8.16 -8.60
N SER A 133 22.49 7.87 -9.25
CA SER A 133 22.42 7.08 -10.48
C SER A 133 21.90 7.88 -11.68
N ALA A 134 21.85 9.21 -11.56
CA ALA A 134 21.28 10.08 -12.57
C ALA A 134 22.39 10.71 -13.41
N VAL A 135 22.29 10.55 -14.73
CA VAL A 135 23.18 11.19 -15.71
C VAL A 135 22.53 12.50 -16.15
N VAL A 136 23.31 13.58 -16.15
CA VAL A 136 22.89 14.84 -16.79
C VAL A 136 23.38 14.81 -18.22
N VAL A 137 22.49 15.14 -19.15
CA VAL A 137 22.82 15.11 -20.57
C VAL A 137 22.36 16.39 -21.26
N GLU A 138 23.16 16.88 -22.20
CA GLU A 138 22.89 18.10 -22.97
C GLU A 138 21.71 17.92 -23.93
N ASP A 139 21.17 19.04 -24.43
CA ASP A 139 19.94 19.06 -25.24
C ASP A 139 20.10 18.33 -26.58
N PHE A 140 19.59 17.09 -26.65
CA PHE A 140 19.62 16.24 -27.86
C PHE A 140 18.57 16.55 -28.93
N VAL A 141 17.81 17.63 -28.77
CA VAL A 141 16.66 17.92 -29.65
C VAL A 141 17.08 18.09 -31.11
N ALA A 142 18.28 18.64 -31.35
CA ALA A 142 18.79 18.87 -32.70
C ALA A 142 19.09 17.56 -33.45
N GLU A 143 19.56 16.51 -32.76
CA GLU A 143 20.05 15.28 -33.40
C GLU A 143 18.91 14.39 -33.92
N PHE A 144 17.69 14.52 -33.38
CA PHE A 144 16.53 13.71 -33.77
C PHE A 144 15.48 14.47 -34.59
N ALA A 145 15.72 15.74 -34.92
CA ALA A 145 14.75 16.61 -35.59
C ALA A 145 14.45 16.17 -37.04
N GLU A 146 15.42 15.58 -37.74
CA GLU A 146 15.26 15.27 -39.16
C GLU A 146 14.42 14.01 -39.42
N LYS A 147 14.65 12.93 -38.65
CA LYS A 147 13.89 11.68 -38.75
C LYS A 147 13.84 10.96 -37.39
N PRO A 148 12.66 10.66 -36.81
CA PRO A 148 12.58 9.90 -35.57
C PRO A 148 12.96 8.43 -35.81
N LYS A 149 14.20 8.08 -35.47
CA LYS A 149 14.75 6.72 -35.64
C LYS A 149 15.09 6.07 -34.30
N THR A 150 14.37 5.02 -33.94
CA THR A 150 14.59 4.25 -32.71
C THR A 150 15.97 3.59 -32.65
N LYS A 151 16.55 3.21 -33.80
CA LYS A 151 17.88 2.60 -33.87
C LYS A 151 18.99 3.56 -33.41
N GLU A 152 18.93 4.82 -33.84
CA GLU A 152 19.89 5.86 -33.45
C GLU A 152 19.76 6.19 -31.96
N PHE A 153 18.52 6.26 -31.45
CA PHE A 153 18.25 6.45 -30.03
C PHE A 153 18.82 5.33 -29.15
N ILE A 154 18.63 4.05 -29.54
CA ILE A 154 19.20 2.90 -28.81
C ILE A 154 20.74 2.94 -28.85
N ALA A 155 21.34 3.37 -29.96
CA ALA A 155 22.80 3.51 -30.06
C ALA A 155 23.33 4.61 -29.13
N ALA A 156 22.69 5.78 -29.09
CA ALA A 156 23.04 6.86 -28.18
C ALA A 156 22.91 6.44 -26.70
N MET A 157 21.84 5.70 -26.34
CA MET A 157 21.66 5.17 -24.98
C MET A 157 22.82 4.25 -24.56
N LYS A 158 23.32 3.39 -25.46
CA LYS A 158 24.46 2.51 -25.17
C LYS A 158 25.75 3.29 -24.93
N LEU A 159 26.02 4.30 -25.76
CA LEU A 159 27.20 5.17 -25.63
C LEU A 159 27.24 5.91 -24.28
N LEU A 160 26.08 6.29 -23.74
CA LEU A 160 25.99 6.94 -22.43
C LEU A 160 26.23 5.94 -21.29
N GLN A 161 25.71 4.73 -21.38
CA GLN A 161 25.93 3.69 -20.36
C GLN A 161 27.41 3.27 -20.28
N GLU A 162 28.11 3.24 -21.40
CA GLU A 162 29.54 2.91 -21.45
C GLU A 162 30.44 4.01 -20.86
N ARG A 163 29.95 5.25 -20.72
CA ARG A 163 30.70 6.36 -20.11
C ARG A 163 30.68 6.34 -18.58
N GLU A 164 29.76 5.59 -17.97
CA GLU A 164 29.53 5.57 -16.51
C GLU A 164 30.24 4.41 -15.78
N TYR A 165 30.97 3.56 -16.51
CA TYR A 165 31.84 2.51 -15.97
C TYR A 165 33.29 2.72 -16.41
#